data_AF-A0A951A9Q1-F1
#
_entry.id   AF-A0A951A9Q1-F1
#
_cell.length_a   1.000
_cell.length_b   1.000
_cell.length_c   1.000
_cell.angle_alpha   90.00
_cell.angle_beta   90.00
_cell.angle_gamma   90.00
#
_symmetry.space_group_name_H-M   'P 1'
#
loop_
_entity.id
_entity.type
_entity.pdbx_description
1 polymer ?
#
loop_
_entity_poly.entity_id
_entity_poly.type
_entity_poly.pdbx_seq_one_letter_code
_entity_poly.pdbx_strand_id
1 'polypeptide(L)'
;MAKLTVSIAGVDYDRTRAIFDGTVGIEGCETICCAMSPEEAFHRAFRYQEFDITELSLSNTMALIARRASPYVAVPVFPSRLFRHSSIYIRTDRGIDRPQDLRGRVIGVPEYAMTAAVWIRGILQDQYGIRAADVKWRSGGLEEPG
;
A
#
# COMPACT_ATOMS: atom_id res chain seq x y z
N MET A 1 -8.89 13.96 33.93
CA MET A 1 -7.59 13.35 33.57
C MET A 1 -6.95 14.20 32.48
N ALA A 2 -5.63 14.32 32.45
CA ALA A 2 -4.94 14.90 31.30
C ALA A 2 -5.15 14.02 30.07
N LYS A 3 -5.31 14.63 28.89
CA LYS A 3 -5.41 13.88 27.63
C LYS A 3 -4.03 13.32 27.26
N LEU A 4 -4.01 12.15 26.63
CA LEU A 4 -2.79 11.58 26.07
C LEU A 4 -2.51 12.26 24.72
N THR A 5 -1.34 12.88 24.57
CA THR A 5 -0.92 13.41 23.27
C THR A 5 -0.41 12.26 22.40
N VAL A 6 -0.95 12.10 21.20
CA VAL A 6 -0.55 11.07 20.23
C VAL A 6 -0.30 11.68 18.85
N SER A 7 0.75 11.23 18.19
CA SER A 7 1.08 11.60 16.81
C SER A 7 0.45 10.63 15.80
N ILE A 8 -0.11 11.16 14.72
CA ILE A 8 -0.80 10.38 13.69
C ILE A 8 -0.25 10.75 12.32
N ALA A 9 0.27 9.78 11.58
CA ALA A 9 0.69 9.96 10.19
C ALA A 9 -0.14 9.11 9.21
N GLY A 10 -0.29 9.61 8.00
CA GLY A 10 -1.02 8.93 6.94
C GLY A 10 -1.49 9.90 5.90
N VAL A 11 -2.38 9.44 5.03
CA VAL A 11 -2.92 10.29 3.96
C VAL A 11 -4.25 10.89 4.39
N ASP A 12 -4.51 12.12 3.94
CA ASP A 12 -5.83 12.76 4.01
C ASP A 12 -6.77 12.21 2.93
N TYR A 13 -7.30 11.01 3.16
CA TYR A 13 -8.40 10.46 2.39
C TYR A 13 -9.74 10.97 2.91
N ASP A 14 -10.79 10.86 2.12
CA ASP A 14 -12.19 11.03 2.57
C ASP A 14 -12.53 10.25 3.87
N ARG A 15 -11.91 9.08 4.10
CA ARG A 15 -12.16 8.25 5.31
C ARG A 15 -11.35 8.63 6.53
N THR A 16 -10.22 9.29 6.36
CA THR A 16 -9.30 9.65 7.45
C THR A 16 -9.37 11.15 7.75
N ARG A 17 -9.86 11.98 6.82
CA ARG A 17 -9.94 13.43 6.90
C ARG A 17 -10.49 13.95 8.21
N ALA A 18 -11.59 13.38 8.68
CA ALA A 18 -12.23 13.83 9.92
C ALA A 18 -11.31 13.75 11.16
N ILE A 19 -10.32 12.85 11.15
CA ILE A 19 -9.29 12.78 12.20
C ILE A 19 -8.21 13.83 11.95
N PHE A 20 -7.79 14.01 10.70
CA PHE A 20 -6.73 14.96 10.32
C PHE A 20 -7.15 16.43 10.47
N ASP A 21 -8.41 16.76 10.21
CA ASP A 21 -8.96 18.12 10.34
C ASP A 21 -9.59 18.41 11.72
N GLY A 22 -9.63 17.41 12.60
CA GLY A 22 -10.15 17.52 13.96
C GLY A 22 -11.68 17.50 14.08
N THR A 23 -12.42 17.25 12.99
CA THR A 23 -13.89 17.07 13.02
C THR A 23 -14.29 15.92 13.96
N VAL A 24 -13.48 14.86 14.02
CA VAL A 24 -13.65 13.71 14.91
C VAL A 24 -12.38 13.54 15.74
N GLY A 25 -12.54 13.65 17.06
CA GLY A 25 -11.46 13.37 18.02
C GLY A 25 -11.39 11.91 18.44
N ILE A 26 -10.24 11.51 18.98
CA ILE A 26 -10.08 10.24 19.70
C ILE A 26 -10.34 10.51 21.19
N GLU A 27 -11.29 9.80 21.78
CA GLU A 27 -11.65 9.97 23.19
C GLU A 27 -10.41 9.81 24.09
N GLY A 28 -10.23 10.74 25.02
CA GLY A 28 -9.08 10.75 25.94
C GLY A 28 -7.75 11.20 25.33
N CYS A 29 -7.70 11.52 24.02
CA CYS A 29 -6.46 11.91 23.35
C CYS A 29 -6.48 13.35 22.82
N GLU A 30 -5.28 13.91 22.69
CA GLU A 30 -4.97 15.08 21.88
C GLU A 30 -4.11 14.62 20.70
N THR A 31 -4.53 14.89 19.47
CA THR A 31 -3.90 14.32 18.27
C THR A 31 -3.06 15.36 17.53
N ILE A 32 -1.82 15.01 17.21
CA ILE A 32 -0.94 15.76 16.31
C ILE A 32 -0.90 15.03 14.98
N CYS A 33 -1.65 15.55 14.00
CA CYS A 33 -1.84 14.90 12.71
C CYS A 33 -0.88 15.42 11.64
N CYS A 34 -0.16 14.53 10.97
CA CYS A 34 0.79 14.82 9.90
C CYS A 34 0.32 14.15 8.60
N ALA A 35 -0.46 14.87 7.78
CA ALA A 35 -0.89 14.38 6.48
C ALA A 35 0.28 14.41 5.49
N MET A 36 0.55 13.29 4.83
CA MET A 36 1.64 13.15 3.86
C MET A 36 1.33 12.07 2.81
N SER A 37 2.23 11.91 1.84
CA SER A 37 2.11 10.83 0.86
C SER A 37 2.30 9.46 1.51
N PRO A 38 1.71 8.37 0.97
CA PRO A 38 1.94 7.02 1.47
C PRO A 38 3.43 6.66 1.55
N GLU A 39 4.20 6.99 0.52
CA GLU A 39 5.62 6.67 0.44
C GLU A 39 6.42 7.33 1.57
N GLU A 40 6.14 8.60 1.84
CA GLU A 40 6.76 9.33 2.95
C GLU A 40 6.37 8.74 4.31
N ALA A 41 5.07 8.48 4.54
CA ALA A 41 4.58 7.90 5.79
C ALA A 41 5.22 6.53 6.06
N PHE A 42 5.27 5.67 5.04
CA PHE A 42 5.84 4.32 5.16
C PHE A 42 7.34 4.38 5.41
N HIS A 43 8.06 5.25 4.68
CA HIS A 43 9.48 5.43 4.87
C HIS A 43 9.79 5.86 6.30
N ARG A 44 9.14 6.92 6.80
CA ARG A 44 9.37 7.46 8.15
C ARG A 44 8.99 6.47 9.24
N ALA A 45 7.89 5.74 9.08
CA ALA A 45 7.46 4.71 10.01
C ALA A 45 8.45 3.52 10.08
N PHE A 46 8.81 2.94 8.94
CA PHE A 46 9.68 1.76 8.93
C PHE A 46 11.15 2.10 9.25
N ARG A 47 11.61 3.30 8.90
CA ARG A 47 13.00 3.70 9.12
C ARG A 47 13.23 4.28 10.51
N TYR A 48 12.31 5.09 11.02
CA TYR A 48 12.52 5.90 12.22
C TYR A 48 11.49 5.69 13.34
N GLN A 49 10.41 4.95 13.07
CA GLN A 49 9.30 4.75 14.03
C GLN A 49 8.76 6.08 14.59
N GLU A 50 8.68 7.09 13.73
CA GLU A 50 8.50 8.48 14.16
C GLU A 50 7.13 8.80 14.77
N PHE A 51 6.11 7.99 14.48
CA PHE A 51 4.73 8.25 14.86
C PHE A 51 4.16 7.15 15.74
N ASP A 52 3.27 7.52 16.67
CA ASP A 52 2.53 6.60 17.54
C ASP A 52 1.51 5.78 16.74
N ILE A 53 0.82 6.46 15.81
CA ILE A 53 -0.17 5.87 14.90
C ILE A 53 0.24 6.24 13.48
N THR A 54 0.31 5.25 12.58
CA THR A 54 0.67 5.53 11.18
C THR A 54 0.02 4.55 10.21
N GLU A 55 -0.32 5.03 9.01
CA GLU A 55 -0.66 4.17 7.89
C GLU A 55 0.60 3.43 7.41
N LEU A 56 0.47 2.13 7.11
CA LEU A 56 1.58 1.28 6.67
C LEU A 56 1.21 0.52 5.39
N SER A 57 2.23 0.24 4.57
CA SER A 57 2.09 -0.70 3.44
C SER A 57 1.73 -2.09 3.95
N LEU A 58 0.56 -2.60 3.59
CA LEU A 58 0.10 -3.95 3.97
C LEU A 58 1.15 -5.02 3.63
N SER A 59 1.68 -5.01 2.40
CA SER A 59 2.66 -6.00 1.96
C SER A 59 3.92 -6.00 2.83
N ASN A 60 4.49 -4.81 3.08
CA ASN A 60 5.72 -4.69 3.86
C ASN A 60 5.46 -5.05 5.33
N THR A 61 4.33 -4.63 5.89
CA THR A 61 3.92 -5.00 7.24
C THR A 61 3.75 -6.51 7.39
N MET A 62 3.09 -7.19 6.44
CA MET A 62 2.97 -8.66 6.48
C MET A 62 4.34 -9.35 6.40
N ALA A 63 5.24 -8.86 5.56
CA ALA A 63 6.61 -9.40 5.47
C ALA A 63 7.38 -9.23 6.79
N LEU A 64 7.25 -8.08 7.46
CA LEU A 64 7.88 -7.82 8.76
C LEU A 64 7.26 -8.65 9.88
N ILE A 65 5.93 -8.81 9.90
CA ILE A 65 5.24 -9.67 10.86
C ILE A 65 5.68 -11.12 10.71
N ALA A 66 5.77 -11.63 9.48
CA ALA A 66 6.25 -12.99 9.21
C ALA A 66 7.69 -13.21 9.71
N ARG A 67 8.50 -12.16 9.73
CA ARG A 67 9.88 -12.15 10.28
C ARG A 67 9.94 -11.82 11.77
N ARG A 68 8.81 -11.57 12.44
CA ARG A 68 8.73 -11.09 13.83
C ARG A 68 9.55 -9.82 14.07
N ALA A 69 9.54 -8.92 13.10
CA ALA A 69 10.36 -7.70 13.08
C ALA A 69 9.52 -6.43 12.87
N SER A 70 8.18 -6.51 12.95
CA SER A 70 7.33 -5.34 12.81
C SER A 70 7.45 -4.44 14.05
N PRO A 71 7.80 -3.14 13.89
CA PRO A 71 7.83 -2.21 15.02
C PRO A 71 6.42 -1.75 15.44
N TYR A 72 5.42 -2.02 14.61
CA TYR A 72 4.03 -1.64 14.83
C TYR A 72 3.11 -2.85 14.99
N VAL A 73 2.04 -2.67 15.76
CA VAL A 73 0.89 -3.58 15.79
C VAL A 73 -0.11 -3.13 14.73
N ALA A 74 -0.39 -4.00 13.75
CA ALA A 74 -1.35 -3.71 12.69
C ALA A 74 -2.79 -3.90 13.20
N VAL A 75 -3.67 -2.96 12.88
CA VAL A 75 -5.12 -3.08 13.02
C VAL A 75 -5.76 -3.35 11.66
N PRO A 76 -6.87 -4.10 11.58
CA PRO A 76 -7.48 -4.49 10.30
C PRO A 76 -8.30 -3.35 9.67
N VAL A 77 -7.68 -2.18 9.50
CA VAL A 77 -8.28 -0.98 8.90
C VAL A 77 -7.54 -0.68 7.60
N PHE A 78 -8.28 -0.61 6.50
CA PHE A 78 -7.74 -0.38 5.16
C PHE A 78 -8.27 0.94 4.60
N PRO A 79 -7.62 2.09 4.92
CA PRO A 79 -8.12 3.41 4.54
C PRO A 79 -7.97 3.65 3.03
N SER A 80 -6.86 3.23 2.44
CA SER A 80 -6.64 3.25 0.99
C SER A 80 -7.50 2.19 0.28
N ARG A 81 -8.50 2.63 -0.51
CA ARG A 81 -9.34 1.74 -1.33
C ARG A 81 -9.40 2.25 -2.76
N LEU A 82 -9.02 1.39 -3.70
CA LEU A 82 -8.97 1.64 -5.13
C LEU A 82 -9.42 0.38 -5.88
N PHE A 83 -10.03 0.55 -7.06
CA PHE A 83 -10.37 -0.58 -7.92
C PHE A 83 -9.10 -1.14 -8.60
N ARG A 84 -8.52 -2.20 -8.03
CA ARG A 84 -7.16 -2.65 -8.39
C ARG A 84 -7.02 -3.15 -9.84
N HIS A 85 -8.09 -3.62 -10.48
CA HIS A 85 -8.05 -3.99 -11.89
C HIS A 85 -7.71 -2.80 -12.80
N SER A 86 -8.05 -1.56 -12.42
CA SER A 86 -7.71 -0.37 -13.23
C SER A 86 -6.24 0.02 -13.16
N SER A 87 -5.43 -0.65 -12.34
CA SER A 87 -3.99 -0.41 -12.23
C SER A 87 -3.15 -1.30 -13.17
N ILE A 88 -3.80 -2.05 -14.06
CA ILE A 88 -3.13 -2.88 -15.08
C ILE A 88 -3.22 -2.16 -16.42
N TYR A 89 -2.07 -1.74 -16.93
CA TYR A 89 -1.96 -1.11 -18.24
C TYR A 89 -1.32 -2.08 -19.23
N ILE A 90 -1.88 -2.16 -20.42
CA ILE A 90 -1.38 -3.01 -21.50
C ILE A 90 -1.07 -2.17 -22.72
N ARG A 91 -0.16 -2.69 -23.54
CA ARG A 91 0.02 -2.21 -24.90
C ARG A 91 -0.99 -2.91 -25.82
N THR A 92 -1.88 -2.14 -26.43
CA THR A 92 -2.93 -2.65 -27.32
C THR A 92 -2.38 -3.22 -28.64
N ASP A 93 -1.13 -2.90 -28.99
CA ASP A 93 -0.44 -3.40 -30.18
C ASP A 93 0.33 -4.72 -29.96
N ARG A 94 0.19 -5.36 -28.79
CA ARG A 94 0.95 -6.57 -28.41
C ARG A 94 0.14 -7.86 -28.34
N GLY A 95 -1.11 -7.84 -28.81
CA GLY A 95 -2.01 -9.01 -28.80
C GLY A 95 -2.29 -9.46 -27.37
N ILE A 96 -2.80 -8.55 -26.55
CA ILE A 96 -3.24 -8.78 -25.18
C ILE A 96 -4.72 -8.38 -25.12
N ASP A 97 -5.61 -9.35 -25.35
CA ASP A 97 -7.05 -9.10 -25.46
C ASP A 97 -7.79 -9.60 -24.21
N ARG A 98 -7.18 -10.53 -23.48
CA ARG A 98 -7.69 -11.08 -22.22
C ARG A 98 -6.55 -11.32 -21.21
N PRO A 99 -6.86 -11.43 -19.91
CA PRO A 99 -5.84 -11.61 -18.88
C PRO A 99 -4.88 -12.77 -19.14
N GLN A 100 -5.36 -13.91 -19.67
CA GLN A 100 -4.53 -15.10 -19.88
C GLN A 100 -3.41 -14.88 -20.90
N ASP A 101 -3.52 -13.86 -21.75
CA ASP A 101 -2.49 -13.50 -22.73
C ASP A 101 -1.26 -12.84 -22.09
N LEU A 102 -1.33 -12.54 -20.78
CA LEU A 102 -0.20 -12.10 -19.96
C LEU A 102 0.82 -13.21 -19.70
N ARG A 103 0.44 -14.50 -19.84
CA ARG A 103 1.38 -15.62 -19.63
C ARG A 103 2.60 -15.49 -20.53
N GLY A 104 3.79 -15.64 -19.95
CA GLY A 104 5.08 -15.50 -20.60
C GLY A 104 5.49 -14.04 -20.91
N ARG A 105 4.61 -13.06 -20.71
CA ARG A 105 4.89 -11.64 -20.94
C ARG A 105 5.71 -11.04 -19.82
N VAL A 106 6.24 -9.84 -20.09
CA VAL A 106 6.96 -9.03 -19.10
C VAL A 106 6.00 -8.00 -18.52
N ILE A 107 5.85 -7.98 -17.20
CA ILE A 107 5.06 -6.97 -16.47
C ILE A 107 6.03 -6.07 -15.69
N GLY A 108 5.95 -4.78 -15.97
CA GLY A 108 6.68 -3.74 -15.25
C GLY A 108 5.95 -3.35 -13.95
N VAL A 109 6.69 -3.18 -12.87
CA VAL A 109 6.18 -2.70 -11.58
C VAL A 109 7.21 -1.75 -10.95
N PRO A 110 6.81 -0.68 -10.24
CA PRO A 110 7.77 0.15 -9.50
C PRO A 110 8.60 -0.63 -8.48
N GLU A 111 7.93 -1.47 -7.69
CA GLU A 111 8.55 -2.38 -6.74
C GLU A 111 7.75 -3.69 -6.71
N TYR A 112 8.43 -4.83 -6.74
CA TYR A 112 7.77 -6.13 -6.69
C TYR A 112 6.93 -6.34 -5.42
N ALA A 113 7.40 -5.82 -4.29
CA ALA A 113 6.77 -5.94 -2.99
C ALA A 113 5.67 -4.89 -2.73
N MET A 114 5.42 -3.93 -3.63
CA MET A 114 4.39 -2.92 -3.36
C MET A 114 3.01 -3.57 -3.13
N THR A 115 2.20 -2.94 -2.27
CA THR A 115 0.88 -3.46 -1.91
C THR A 115 -0.04 -3.60 -3.14
N ALA A 116 -0.02 -2.65 -4.09
CA ALA A 116 -0.85 -2.73 -5.30
C ALA A 116 -0.50 -3.95 -6.17
N ALA A 117 0.80 -4.24 -6.35
CA ALA A 117 1.28 -5.38 -7.12
C ALA A 117 0.93 -6.73 -6.43
N VAL A 118 0.97 -6.80 -5.10
CA VAL A 118 0.49 -7.98 -4.36
C VAL A 118 -0.99 -8.24 -4.65
N TRP A 119 -1.83 -7.22 -4.55
CA TRP A 119 -3.26 -7.34 -4.86
C TRP A 119 -3.50 -7.76 -6.32
N ILE A 120 -2.79 -7.16 -7.27
CA ILE A 120 -2.90 -7.53 -8.69
C ILE A 120 -2.50 -8.98 -8.90
N ARG A 121 -1.41 -9.45 -8.29
CA ARG A 121 -1.01 -10.87 -8.37
C ARG A 121 -2.06 -11.80 -7.77
N GLY A 122 -2.64 -11.45 -6.63
CA GLY A 122 -3.76 -12.21 -6.04
C GLY A 122 -4.95 -12.29 -6.98
N ILE A 123 -5.38 -11.15 -7.55
CA ILE A 123 -6.47 -11.09 -8.53
C ILE A 123 -6.18 -11.95 -9.77
N LEU A 124 -4.99 -11.79 -10.36
CA LEU A 124 -4.56 -12.56 -11.53
C LEU A 124 -4.56 -14.07 -11.26
N GLN A 125 -4.11 -14.47 -10.07
CA GLN A 125 -4.08 -15.86 -9.66
C GLN A 125 -5.49 -16.40 -9.40
N ASP A 126 -6.27 -15.74 -8.54
CA ASP A 126 -7.53 -16.26 -8.02
C ASP A 126 -8.66 -16.19 -9.05
N GLN A 127 -8.72 -15.11 -9.84
CA GLN A 127 -9.81 -14.88 -10.80
C GLN A 127 -9.49 -15.36 -12.22
N TYR A 128 -8.21 -15.38 -12.59
CA TYR A 128 -7.80 -15.64 -13.98
C TYR A 128 -6.85 -16.84 -14.14
N GLY A 129 -6.43 -17.48 -13.05
CA GLY A 129 -5.54 -18.64 -13.08
C GLY A 129 -4.14 -18.33 -13.62
N ILE A 130 -3.65 -17.12 -13.40
CA ILE A 130 -2.31 -16.67 -13.81
C ILE A 130 -1.47 -16.51 -12.57
N ARG A 131 -0.55 -17.45 -12.35
CA ARG A 131 0.34 -17.42 -11.21
C ARG A 131 1.43 -16.37 -11.44
N ALA A 132 1.99 -15.84 -10.36
CA ALA A 132 3.12 -14.92 -10.44
C ALA A 132 4.31 -15.51 -11.23
N ALA A 133 4.50 -16.84 -11.19
CA ALA A 133 5.54 -17.56 -11.93
C ALA A 133 5.25 -17.72 -13.43
N ASP A 134 4.00 -17.52 -13.87
CA ASP A 134 3.63 -17.64 -15.28
C ASP A 134 4.00 -16.38 -16.08
N VAL A 135 4.52 -15.32 -15.44
CA VAL A 135 4.91 -14.04 -16.05
C VAL A 135 6.32 -13.63 -15.60
N LYS A 136 6.97 -12.74 -16.36
CA LYS A 136 8.28 -12.20 -16.04
C LYS A 136 8.11 -10.81 -15.42
N TRP A 137 8.68 -10.59 -14.24
CA TRP A 137 8.58 -9.30 -13.55
C TRP A 137 9.82 -8.45 -13.81
N ARG A 138 9.61 -7.16 -14.03
CA ARG A 138 10.68 -6.15 -14.10
C ARG A 138 10.33 -5.02 -13.15
N SER A 139 11.23 -4.79 -12.19
CA SER A 139 11.15 -3.61 -11.34
C SER A 139 11.88 -2.45 -12.02
N GLY A 140 11.26 -1.28 -12.03
CA GLY A 140 11.86 -0.03 -12.52
C GLY A 140 11.00 1.12 -11.99
N GLY A 141 11.62 2.22 -11.57
CA GLY A 141 10.95 3.33 -10.88
C GLY A 141 9.67 3.81 -11.57
N LEU A 142 8.79 4.49 -10.84
CA LEU A 142 7.48 4.89 -11.38
C LEU A 142 7.61 5.80 -12.61
N GLU A 143 8.54 6.76 -12.56
CA GLU A 143 8.77 7.76 -13.61
C GLU A 143 10.23 7.79 -14.10
N GLU A 144 11.06 6.86 -13.65
CA GLU A 144 12.49 6.80 -13.97
C GLU A 144 12.86 5.43 -14.57
N PRO A 145 13.73 5.40 -15.61
CA PRO A 145 14.23 4.14 -16.15
C PRO A 145 15.06 3.40 -15.09
N GLY A 146 14.73 2.11 -14.87
CA GLY A 146 15.47 1.19 -13.99
C GLY A 146 16.63 0.49 -14.66
#